data_AF-A0A1U6GQZ5-F1
#
_entry.id   AF-A0A1U6GQZ5-F1
#
_cell.length_a   1.000
_cell.length_b   1.000
_cell.length_c   1.000
_cell.angle_alpha   90.00
_cell.angle_beta   90.00
_cell.angle_gamma   90.00
#
_symmetry.space_group_name_H-M   'P 1'
#
loop_
_entity.id
_entity.type
_entity.pdbx_description
1 polymer ?
#
loop_
_entity_poly.entity_id
_entity_poly.type
_entity_poly.pdbx_seq_one_letter_code
_entity_poly.pdbx_strand_id
1 'polypeptide(L)'
;MMVSVKPLPVATPLLDDESINSWLLRVSLNQGCDLSTILFYHWSKYNLRHHDFDKGFNHINKQIHQDMAVLAQTNLDFFDNRSLIQFNEDIGLEYRSNISLTWVLPIPKFHSKTMVGHQYCAQCMQEDKNAYLRLKWRFSWIVYCEQHLKPLQNSCSSCGLPYQPHLIKANHRFINRCPHCREKLSAEKANQVLCADAYEFQLKAEQVLSANQAVVFGHSIASGDWFELILFFINLIRKSTLKKDLIYKNLVETLDVGIDGFELSKTRTGLKFDYLSHGERVMLIAYANQMLKITFDDWLLACRKNNLTQNSFRLGKRPIIPQAFLPIYKELPSVVKRQIKGSRVSAKPKSARAVNTSWERMQLRIEKLKIYDKAKPNKRARRATKS
;
A
#
# COMPACT_ATOMS: atom_id res chain seq x y z
N MET A 1 4.89 39.18 10.79
CA MET A 1 6.22 38.80 10.27
C MET A 1 6.21 37.30 10.07
N MET A 2 6.28 36.81 8.83
CA MET A 2 6.53 35.39 8.58
C MET A 2 7.90 35.07 9.17
N VAL A 3 7.94 34.24 10.21
CA VAL A 3 9.21 33.73 10.74
C VAL A 3 9.75 32.82 9.65
N SER A 4 10.72 33.32 8.89
CA SER A 4 11.40 32.53 7.87
C SER A 4 12.00 31.29 8.53
N VAL A 5 11.70 30.11 7.97
CA VAL A 5 12.38 28.87 8.35
C VAL A 5 13.89 29.08 8.22
N LYS A 6 14.65 28.60 9.21
CA LYS A 6 16.12 28.68 9.15
C LYS A 6 16.62 27.84 7.97
N PRO A 7 17.52 28.35 7.12
CA PRO A 7 17.98 27.64 5.93
C PRO A 7 18.83 26.41 6.29
N LEU A 8 18.89 25.45 5.36
CA LEU A 8 19.80 24.30 5.43
C LEU A 8 21.21 24.73 4.98
N PRO A 9 22.28 24.40 5.72
CA PRO A 9 23.66 24.65 5.28
C PRO A 9 23.99 24.02 3.92
N VAL A 10 23.53 22.78 3.69
CA VAL A 10 23.65 22.11 2.40
C VAL A 10 22.27 22.03 1.75
N ALA A 11 22.08 22.76 0.65
CA ALA A 11 20.85 22.70 -0.14
C ALA A 11 20.53 21.27 -0.59
N THR A 12 19.28 20.85 -0.45
CA THR A 12 18.82 19.52 -0.88
C THR A 12 17.48 19.67 -1.59
N PRO A 13 17.49 19.72 -2.94
CA PRO A 13 16.26 19.87 -3.71
C PRO A 13 15.40 18.61 -3.60
N LEU A 14 14.07 18.81 -3.66
CA LEU A 14 13.10 17.73 -3.84
C LEU A 14 13.21 17.19 -5.27
N LEU A 15 13.36 15.87 -5.41
CA LEU A 15 13.41 15.21 -6.72
C LEU A 15 12.01 14.90 -7.25
N ASP A 16 11.94 14.56 -8.54
CA ASP A 16 10.69 14.12 -9.14
C ASP A 16 10.18 12.82 -8.53
N ASP A 17 8.87 12.77 -8.30
CA ASP A 17 8.14 11.70 -7.62
C ASP A 17 8.77 11.29 -6.27
N GLU A 18 9.61 12.13 -5.67
CA GLU A 18 10.22 11.83 -4.38
C GLU A 18 9.19 11.97 -3.25
N SER A 19 9.17 10.98 -2.35
CA SER A 19 8.33 11.01 -1.16
C SER A 19 8.86 12.02 -0.13
N ILE A 20 7.97 12.64 0.65
CA ILE A 20 8.35 13.56 1.74
C ILE A 20 9.32 12.88 2.74
N ASN A 21 9.06 11.61 3.06
CA ASN A 21 9.96 10.80 3.90
C ASN A 21 11.35 10.63 3.27
N SER A 22 11.44 10.36 1.97
CA SER A 22 12.72 10.26 1.26
C SER A 22 13.49 11.57 1.31
N TRP A 23 12.82 12.68 0.97
CA TRP A 23 13.44 13.99 0.93
C TRP A 23 13.97 14.39 2.31
N LEU A 24 13.18 14.24 3.38
CA LEU A 24 13.62 14.51 4.75
C LEU A 24 14.85 13.68 5.16
N LEU A 25 14.90 12.41 4.73
CA LEU A 25 16.07 11.56 4.97
C LEU A 25 17.30 12.03 4.21
N ARG A 26 17.16 12.40 2.93
CA ARG A 26 18.27 12.95 2.15
C ARG A 26 18.76 14.29 2.69
N VAL A 27 17.84 15.17 3.11
CA VAL A 27 18.18 16.42 3.81
C VAL A 27 19.04 16.12 5.03
N SER A 28 18.61 15.18 5.87
CA SER A 28 19.33 14.81 7.10
C SER A 28 20.73 14.26 6.81
N LEU A 29 20.83 13.33 5.84
CA LEU A 29 22.09 12.73 5.43
C LEU A 29 23.05 13.76 4.82
N ASN A 30 22.55 14.70 4.02
CA ASN A 30 23.35 15.78 3.45
C ASN A 30 23.85 16.78 4.50
N GLN A 31 23.11 16.98 5.60
CA GLN A 31 23.60 17.74 6.76
C GLN A 31 24.53 16.91 7.68
N GLY A 32 24.77 15.64 7.38
CA GLY A 32 25.56 14.75 8.22
C GLY A 32 24.90 14.44 9.57
N CYS A 33 23.56 14.49 9.67
CA CYS A 33 22.84 14.25 10.90
C CYS A 33 21.73 13.20 10.76
N ASP A 34 21.16 12.77 11.89
CA ASP A 34 20.02 11.86 11.90
C ASP A 34 18.72 12.61 11.61
N LEU A 35 17.73 11.91 11.06
CA LEU A 35 16.38 12.45 10.81
C LEU A 35 15.77 13.16 12.04
N SER A 36 15.97 12.61 13.23
CA SER A 36 15.47 13.22 14.46
C SER A 36 16.05 14.61 14.73
N THR A 37 17.28 14.89 14.29
CA THR A 37 17.94 16.19 14.44
C THR A 37 17.27 17.23 13.56
N ILE A 38 17.01 16.93 12.28
CA ILE A 38 16.28 17.83 11.37
C ILE A 38 14.87 18.12 11.91
N LEU A 39 14.13 17.08 12.30
CA LEU A 39 12.77 17.25 12.81
C LEU A 39 12.72 18.08 14.09
N PHE A 40 13.68 17.88 15.00
CA PHE A 40 13.77 18.67 16.23
C PHE A 40 14.14 20.13 15.94
N TYR A 41 15.13 20.36 15.08
CA TYR A 41 15.64 21.70 14.80
C TYR A 41 14.58 22.62 14.15
N HIS A 42 13.81 22.10 13.19
CA HIS A 42 12.81 22.90 12.48
C HIS A 42 11.40 22.81 13.10
N TRP A 43 11.00 21.64 13.64
CA TRP A 43 9.59 21.36 13.97
C TRP A 43 9.40 20.66 15.33
N SER A 44 10.27 20.91 16.32
CA SER A 44 10.20 20.30 17.66
C SER A 44 8.83 20.37 18.33
N LYS A 45 8.08 21.46 18.11
CA LYS A 45 6.75 21.68 18.71
C LYS A 45 5.68 20.69 18.24
N TYR A 46 5.85 20.08 17.07
CA TYR A 46 4.82 19.26 16.42
C TYR A 46 5.04 17.75 16.59
N ASN A 47 6.17 17.33 17.17
CA ASN A 47 6.48 15.93 17.44
C ASN A 47 6.29 15.01 16.21
N LEU A 48 6.72 15.49 15.03
CA LEU A 48 6.41 14.90 13.73
C LEU A 48 6.80 13.42 13.61
N ARG A 49 7.80 12.96 14.36
CA ARG A 49 8.28 11.56 14.44
C ARG A 49 7.19 10.49 14.65
N HIS A 50 5.99 10.84 15.13
CA HIS A 50 4.90 9.89 15.34
C HIS A 50 3.93 9.77 14.16
N HIS A 51 4.14 10.58 13.12
CA HIS A 51 3.29 10.66 11.94
C HIS A 51 3.93 9.94 10.74
N ASP A 52 3.09 9.58 9.77
CA ASP A 52 3.51 9.08 8.47
C ASP A 52 3.80 10.30 7.59
N PHE A 53 5.06 10.57 7.29
CA PHE A 53 5.46 11.83 6.66
C PHE A 53 4.90 11.98 5.24
N ASP A 54 4.71 10.86 4.54
CA ASP A 54 4.19 10.87 3.17
C ASP A 54 2.69 11.21 3.14
N LYS A 55 1.98 11.19 4.29
CA LYS A 55 0.62 11.76 4.39
C LYS A 55 0.60 13.30 4.41
N GLY A 56 1.76 13.93 4.47
CA GLY A 56 1.88 15.36 4.70
C GLY A 56 1.44 15.79 6.10
N PHE A 57 1.55 17.08 6.37
CA PHE A 57 1.37 17.69 7.68
C PHE A 57 0.40 18.89 7.65
N ASN A 58 -0.26 19.17 6.51
CA ASN A 58 -1.27 20.23 6.39
C ASN A 58 -2.41 20.08 7.41
N HIS A 59 -2.78 18.84 7.75
CA HIS A 59 -3.77 18.53 8.79
C HIS A 59 -3.29 18.80 10.23
N ILE A 60 -1.98 19.01 10.43
CA ILE A 60 -1.38 19.38 11.72
C ILE A 60 -1.17 20.89 11.77
N ASN A 61 -0.41 21.41 10.80
CA ASN A 61 -0.16 22.84 10.62
C ASN A 61 0.35 23.11 9.21
N LYS A 62 -0.36 23.95 8.45
CA LYS A 62 -0.03 24.32 7.06
C LYS A 62 1.35 24.98 6.92
N GLN A 63 1.85 25.65 7.97
CA GLN A 63 3.19 26.26 7.96
C GLN A 63 4.29 25.23 7.76
N ILE A 64 4.10 23.97 8.18
CA ILE A 64 5.11 22.93 8.04
C ILE A 64 5.40 22.66 6.56
N HIS A 65 4.38 22.60 5.71
CA HIS A 65 4.57 22.40 4.27
C HIS A 65 5.18 23.63 3.60
N GLN A 66 4.81 24.84 4.03
CA GLN A 66 5.44 26.07 3.56
C GLN A 66 6.95 26.09 3.89
N ASP A 67 7.31 25.74 5.12
CA ASP A 67 8.70 25.61 5.55
C ASP A 67 9.43 24.55 4.71
N MET A 68 8.83 23.37 4.53
CA MET A 68 9.43 22.29 3.75
C MET A 68 9.61 22.65 2.28
N ALA A 69 8.65 23.34 1.66
CA ALA A 69 8.75 23.81 0.27
C ALA A 69 9.92 24.80 0.10
N VAL A 70 10.06 25.76 1.03
CA VAL A 70 11.19 26.70 1.05
C VAL A 70 12.53 25.96 1.19
N LEU A 71 12.63 25.02 2.13
CA LEU A 71 13.85 24.24 2.34
C LEU A 71 14.18 23.31 1.17
N ALA A 72 13.15 22.80 0.49
CA ALA A 72 13.24 21.95 -0.70
C ALA A 72 13.53 22.73 -1.99
N GLN A 73 13.57 24.08 -1.93
CA GLN A 73 13.75 24.96 -3.07
C GLN A 73 12.68 24.73 -4.16
N THR A 74 11.43 24.58 -3.73
CA THR A 74 10.27 24.40 -4.60
C THR A 74 9.10 25.28 -4.16
N ASN A 75 8.03 25.30 -4.95
CA ASN A 75 6.80 25.99 -4.58
C ASN A 75 5.87 25.08 -3.75
N LEU A 76 4.94 25.70 -3.02
CA LEU A 76 4.03 25.00 -2.12
C LEU A 76 3.14 23.99 -2.88
N ASP A 77 2.60 24.36 -4.04
CA ASP A 77 1.70 23.50 -4.81
C ASP A 77 2.40 22.20 -5.25
N PHE A 78 3.65 22.30 -5.72
CA PHE A 78 4.46 21.15 -6.08
C PHE A 78 4.74 20.25 -4.87
N PHE A 79 4.94 20.84 -3.69
CA PHE A 79 5.17 20.07 -2.46
C PHE A 79 3.87 19.41 -1.94
N ASP A 80 2.75 20.12 -1.96
CA ASP A 80 1.44 19.63 -1.51
C ASP A 80 0.94 18.46 -2.37
N ASN A 81 1.25 18.47 -3.67
CA ASN A 81 1.03 17.36 -4.59
C ASN A 81 1.85 16.09 -4.25
N ARG A 82 2.73 16.14 -3.22
CA ARG A 82 3.45 14.98 -2.68
C ARG A 82 2.85 14.40 -1.40
N SER A 83 1.57 14.67 -1.13
CA SER A 83 0.83 14.14 0.01
C SER A 83 -0.12 13.00 -0.37
N LEU A 84 -0.06 11.90 0.39
CA LEU A 84 -1.02 10.78 0.27
C LEU A 84 -2.43 11.14 0.74
N ILE A 85 -2.58 12.20 1.55
CA ILE A 85 -3.90 12.73 1.91
C ILE A 85 -4.50 13.45 0.70
N GLN A 86 -3.72 14.32 0.05
CA GLN A 86 -4.16 15.01 -1.17
C GLN A 86 -4.59 13.98 -2.23
N PHE A 87 -3.79 12.93 -2.43
CA PHE A 87 -4.17 11.82 -3.31
C PHE A 87 -5.54 11.19 -2.95
N ASN A 88 -5.83 10.97 -1.66
CA ASN A 88 -7.12 10.38 -1.27
C ASN A 88 -8.28 11.34 -1.59
N GLU A 89 -8.07 12.63 -1.34
CA GLU A 89 -9.05 13.67 -1.68
C GLU A 89 -9.30 13.73 -3.19
N ASP A 90 -8.25 13.60 -4.01
CA ASP A 90 -8.35 13.60 -5.48
C ASP A 90 -9.20 12.43 -6.02
N ILE A 91 -9.14 11.27 -5.36
CA ILE A 91 -9.99 10.10 -5.69
C ILE A 91 -11.33 10.10 -4.92
N GLY A 92 -11.71 11.22 -4.30
CA GLY A 92 -13.00 11.39 -3.62
C GLY A 92 -13.13 10.67 -2.28
N LEU A 93 -12.03 10.21 -1.69
CA LEU A 93 -12.01 9.56 -0.38
C LEU A 93 -11.71 10.55 0.74
N GLU A 94 -12.61 10.62 1.73
CA GLU A 94 -12.43 11.49 2.88
C GLU A 94 -11.31 10.99 3.82
N TYR A 95 -10.32 11.84 4.08
CA TYR A 95 -9.32 11.57 5.11
C TYR A 95 -9.92 11.66 6.52
N ARG A 96 -9.67 10.62 7.33
CA ARG A 96 -9.95 10.64 8.77
C ARG A 96 -8.72 10.19 9.54
N SER A 97 -8.32 10.96 10.55
CA SER A 97 -7.06 10.79 11.29
C SER A 97 -6.83 9.38 11.87
N ASN A 98 -7.90 8.68 12.22
CA ASN A 98 -7.86 7.34 12.82
C ASN A 98 -8.09 6.18 11.84
N ILE A 99 -8.22 6.48 10.54
CA ILE A 99 -8.52 5.48 9.51
C ILE A 99 -7.29 5.30 8.60
N SER A 100 -7.04 4.05 8.20
CA SER A 100 -6.06 3.75 7.15
C SER A 100 -6.55 4.37 5.85
N LEU A 101 -5.66 5.08 5.15
CA LEU A 101 -5.92 5.50 3.79
C LEU A 101 -6.09 4.25 2.92
N THR A 102 -7.15 4.22 2.12
CA THR A 102 -7.37 3.12 1.18
C THR A 102 -6.36 3.25 0.05
N TRP A 103 -5.93 2.12 -0.51
CA TRP A 103 -4.97 2.08 -1.59
C TRP A 103 -3.56 2.57 -1.24
N VAL A 104 -3.27 2.76 0.06
CA VAL A 104 -1.98 3.25 0.56
C VAL A 104 -1.37 2.21 1.49
N LEU A 105 -0.13 1.83 1.22
CA LEU A 105 0.63 0.89 2.03
C LEU A 105 0.91 1.46 3.42
N PRO A 106 0.70 0.67 4.49
CA PRO A 106 1.00 1.11 5.84
C PRO A 106 2.52 1.18 6.06
N ILE A 107 2.99 2.25 6.68
CA ILE A 107 4.36 2.31 7.24
C ILE A 107 4.31 2.06 8.75
N PRO A 108 5.33 1.40 9.31
CA PRO A 108 5.55 1.39 10.75
C PRO A 108 5.59 2.77 11.38
N LYS A 109 5.06 2.87 12.59
CA LYS A 109 5.44 3.99 13.47
C LYS A 109 6.93 3.89 13.77
N PHE A 110 7.56 5.05 13.94
CA PHE A 110 8.96 5.19 14.31
C PHE A 110 9.30 4.30 15.53
N HIS A 111 10.43 3.57 15.46
CA HIS A 111 10.91 2.62 16.49
C HIS A 111 10.03 1.37 16.77
N SER A 112 9.00 1.10 15.97
CA SER A 112 8.23 -0.14 16.14
C SER A 112 8.90 -1.32 15.42
N LYS A 113 8.98 -2.48 16.09
CA LYS A 113 9.23 -3.75 15.37
C LYS A 113 8.02 -4.01 14.47
N THR A 114 8.23 -3.94 13.16
CA THR A 114 7.17 -4.00 12.17
C THR A 114 7.21 -5.25 11.31
N MET A 115 6.06 -5.56 10.73
CA MET A 115 5.85 -6.59 9.72
C MET A 115 5.99 -6.06 8.30
N VAL A 116 5.82 -4.75 8.12
CA VAL A 116 5.76 -4.06 6.83
C VAL A 116 6.93 -3.09 6.76
N GLY A 117 7.66 -3.12 5.66
CA GLY A 117 8.73 -2.16 5.37
C GLY A 117 8.31 -1.22 4.24
N HIS A 118 9.08 -0.15 4.09
CA HIS A 118 8.92 0.76 2.98
C HIS A 118 9.29 0.04 1.67
N GLN A 119 8.51 0.26 0.61
CA GLN A 119 8.78 -0.36 -0.69
C GLN A 119 9.95 0.32 -1.40
N TYR A 120 10.76 -0.46 -2.08
CA TYR A 120 11.87 0.06 -2.89
C TYR A 120 12.13 -0.84 -4.09
N CYS A 121 12.64 -0.24 -5.16
CA CYS A 121 13.29 -0.98 -6.23
C CYS A 121 14.77 -1.19 -5.87
N ALA A 122 15.22 -2.45 -5.82
CA ALA A 122 16.61 -2.76 -5.52
C ALA A 122 17.58 -2.20 -6.59
N GLN A 123 17.17 -2.15 -7.86
CA GLN A 123 17.99 -1.60 -8.94
C GLN A 123 18.11 -0.07 -8.83
N CYS A 124 17.02 0.67 -8.56
CA CYS A 124 17.11 2.11 -8.23
C CYS A 124 18.01 2.35 -7.00
N MET A 125 17.99 1.47 -6.00
CA MET A 125 18.84 1.61 -4.82
C MET A 125 20.33 1.35 -5.12
N GLN A 126 20.65 0.66 -6.22
CA GLN A 126 22.04 0.47 -6.63
C GLN A 126 22.67 1.76 -7.20
N GLU A 127 21.85 2.68 -7.69
CA GLU A 127 22.22 3.98 -8.25
C GLU A 127 22.56 4.98 -7.12
N ASP A 128 23.67 4.73 -6.40
CA ASP A 128 24.05 5.32 -5.10
C ASP A 128 23.64 6.80 -4.90
N LYS A 129 24.19 7.72 -5.70
CA LYS A 129 23.99 9.18 -5.51
C LYS A 129 22.57 9.65 -5.81
N ASN A 130 21.82 8.86 -6.58
CA ASN A 130 20.47 9.18 -7.04
C ASN A 130 19.42 8.29 -6.37
N ALA A 131 19.79 7.51 -5.34
CA ALA A 131 18.84 6.68 -4.63
C ALA A 131 17.88 7.54 -3.80
N TYR A 132 16.59 7.47 -4.13
CA TYR A 132 15.49 8.05 -3.36
C TYR A 132 14.29 7.10 -3.36
N LEU A 133 13.37 7.31 -2.43
CA LEU A 133 12.11 6.58 -2.37
C LEU A 133 11.04 7.39 -3.07
N ARG A 134 10.32 6.72 -3.98
CA ARG A 134 9.24 7.33 -4.73
C ARG A 134 7.95 7.37 -3.94
N LEU A 135 7.19 8.46 -4.07
CA LEU A 135 5.88 8.58 -3.45
C LEU A 135 4.92 7.54 -4.01
N LYS A 136 4.91 7.29 -5.33
CA LYS A 136 4.01 6.29 -5.90
C LYS A 136 4.26 4.86 -5.39
N TRP A 137 5.47 4.53 -4.92
CA TRP A 137 5.73 3.25 -4.26
C TRP A 137 5.01 3.09 -2.91
N ARG A 138 4.28 4.12 -2.46
CA ARG A 138 3.38 4.04 -1.30
C ARG A 138 2.01 3.52 -1.69
N PHE A 139 1.64 3.52 -2.98
CA PHE A 139 0.36 3.03 -3.45
C PHE A 139 0.34 1.50 -3.51
N SER A 140 -0.74 0.89 -3.00
CA SER A 140 -0.83 -0.56 -2.85
C SER A 140 -1.02 -1.30 -4.17
N TRP A 141 -1.39 -0.62 -5.26
CA TRP A 141 -1.41 -1.20 -6.60
C TRP A 141 -0.07 -1.12 -7.33
N ILE A 142 0.87 -0.27 -6.89
CA ILE A 142 2.21 -0.21 -7.46
C ILE A 142 3.02 -1.39 -6.92
N VAL A 143 3.24 -2.38 -7.79
CA VAL A 143 3.90 -3.65 -7.47
C VAL A 143 5.23 -3.80 -8.20
N TYR A 144 5.39 -3.20 -9.37
CA TYR A 144 6.61 -3.21 -10.17
C TYR A 144 7.20 -1.80 -10.26
N CYS A 145 8.53 -1.72 -10.31
CA CYS A 145 9.22 -0.48 -10.67
C CYS A 145 9.01 -0.21 -12.16
N GLU A 146 8.51 0.97 -12.53
CA GLU A 146 8.32 1.31 -13.96
C GLU A 146 9.63 1.45 -14.73
N GLN A 147 10.72 1.87 -14.07
CA GLN A 147 12.00 2.05 -14.75
C GLN A 147 12.70 0.73 -15.05
N HIS A 148 12.62 -0.23 -14.12
CA HIS A 148 13.39 -1.47 -14.18
C HIS A 148 12.53 -2.72 -14.41
N LEU A 149 11.21 -2.59 -14.36
CA LEU A 149 10.23 -3.67 -14.49
C LEU A 149 10.48 -4.85 -13.52
N LYS A 150 11.05 -4.53 -12.35
CA LYS A 150 11.33 -5.47 -11.27
C LYS A 150 10.32 -5.34 -10.13
N PRO A 151 9.96 -6.44 -9.45
CA PRO A 151 9.05 -6.38 -8.31
C PRO A 151 9.64 -5.53 -7.19
N LEU A 152 8.82 -4.63 -6.64
CA LEU A 152 9.21 -3.81 -5.50
C LEU A 152 9.36 -4.67 -4.25
N GLN A 153 10.48 -4.48 -3.55
CA GLN A 153 10.80 -5.18 -2.32
C GLN A 153 10.47 -4.31 -1.12
N ASN A 154 10.26 -4.91 0.05
CA ASN A 154 10.02 -4.17 1.30
C ASN A 154 10.85 -4.69 2.48
N SER A 155 11.79 -5.60 2.21
CA SER A 155 12.72 -6.17 3.18
C SER A 155 14.11 -6.23 2.58
N CYS A 156 15.13 -6.12 3.43
CA CYS A 156 16.51 -6.36 3.03
C CYS A 156 16.69 -7.83 2.64
N SER A 157 17.36 -8.09 1.52
CA SER A 157 17.65 -9.45 1.05
C SER A 157 18.60 -10.18 2.00
N SER A 158 19.64 -9.48 2.48
CA SER A 158 20.70 -10.07 3.30
C SER A 158 20.24 -10.46 4.71
N CYS A 159 19.37 -9.68 5.36
CA CYS A 159 18.93 -9.96 6.74
C CYS A 159 17.43 -10.29 6.88
N GLY A 160 16.63 -10.16 5.82
CA GLY A 160 15.19 -10.44 5.82
C GLY A 160 14.33 -9.45 6.62
N LEU A 161 14.93 -8.46 7.29
CA LEU A 161 14.19 -7.46 8.05
C LEU A 161 13.51 -6.44 7.14
N PRO A 162 12.31 -5.95 7.53
CA PRO A 162 11.64 -4.89 6.79
C PRO A 162 12.50 -3.64 6.68
N TYR A 163 12.54 -3.07 5.48
CA TYR A 163 13.29 -1.85 5.22
C TYR A 163 12.60 -0.66 5.89
N GLN A 164 13.34 -0.01 6.81
CA GLN A 164 12.82 1.04 7.69
C GLN A 164 13.70 2.28 7.55
N PRO A 165 13.53 3.05 6.46
CA PRO A 165 14.45 4.12 6.08
C PRO A 165 14.60 5.19 7.17
N HIS A 166 13.58 5.41 8.00
CA HIS A 166 13.60 6.31 9.15
C HIS A 166 14.62 5.96 10.25
N LEU A 167 15.16 4.73 10.26
CA LEU A 167 16.18 4.28 11.20
C LEU A 167 17.61 4.49 10.70
N ILE A 168 17.77 4.95 9.46
CA ILE A 168 19.07 5.24 8.86
C ILE A 168 19.77 6.34 9.67
N LYS A 169 21.08 6.17 9.86
CA LYS A 169 21.94 7.07 10.64
C LYS A 169 22.84 7.87 9.71
N ALA A 170 23.29 9.04 10.17
CA ALA A 170 24.20 9.92 9.43
C ALA A 170 25.37 9.18 8.75
N ASN A 171 25.99 8.24 9.45
CA ASN A 171 27.13 7.47 8.95
C ASN A 171 26.80 6.44 7.84
N HIS A 172 25.53 6.26 7.47
CA HIS A 172 25.17 5.44 6.31
C HIS A 172 25.40 6.17 4.99
N ARG A 173 25.46 7.52 5.03
CA ARG A 173 25.67 8.44 3.90
C ARG A 173 24.55 8.47 2.85
N PHE A 174 23.98 7.33 2.51
CA PHE A 174 22.93 7.18 1.50
C PHE A 174 21.76 6.35 2.03
N ILE A 175 20.58 6.57 1.45
CA ILE A 175 19.35 5.88 1.84
C ILE A 175 19.36 4.38 1.46
N ASN A 176 20.21 3.98 0.53
CA ASN A 176 20.24 2.66 -0.10
C ASN A 176 20.88 1.53 0.73
N ARG A 177 21.00 1.71 2.04
CA ARG A 177 21.54 0.71 2.96
C ARG A 177 20.49 0.26 3.95
N CYS A 178 20.54 -1.02 4.30
CA CYS A 178 19.69 -1.56 5.34
C CYS A 178 20.08 -0.92 6.70
N PRO A 179 19.14 -0.31 7.45
CA PRO A 179 19.44 0.30 8.75
C PRO A 179 19.79 -0.74 9.83
N HIS A 180 19.54 -2.03 9.58
CA HIS A 180 19.77 -3.11 10.54
C HIS A 180 21.11 -3.80 10.34
N CYS A 181 21.42 -4.25 9.11
CA CYS A 181 22.67 -4.96 8.80
C CYS A 181 23.69 -4.13 8.02
N ARG A 182 23.34 -2.92 7.55
CA ARG A 182 24.19 -2.01 6.76
C ARG A 182 24.56 -2.45 5.35
N GLU A 183 24.18 -3.67 4.97
CA GLU A 183 24.30 -4.14 3.60
C GLU A 183 23.55 -3.23 2.64
N LYS A 184 24.12 -3.07 1.44
CA LYS A 184 23.49 -2.33 0.36
C LYS A 184 22.22 -3.08 -0.07
N LEU A 185 21.12 -2.34 -0.24
CA LEU A 185 19.87 -2.92 -0.73
C LEU A 185 20.10 -3.37 -2.17
N SER A 186 20.24 -4.67 -2.36
CA SER A 186 20.54 -5.29 -3.65
C SER A 186 19.48 -6.33 -4.01
N ALA A 187 19.39 -6.63 -5.29
CA ALA A 187 18.45 -7.63 -5.78
C ALA A 187 19.07 -9.02 -5.60
N GLU A 188 18.59 -9.81 -4.63
CA GLU A 188 18.87 -11.26 -4.61
C GLU A 188 17.81 -12.05 -5.38
N LYS A 189 16.59 -11.51 -5.54
CA LYS A 189 15.50 -12.18 -6.26
C LYS A 189 15.57 -11.91 -7.76
N ALA A 190 16.55 -12.52 -8.42
CA ALA A 190 16.81 -12.33 -9.85
C ALA A 190 15.70 -12.86 -10.79
N ASN A 191 14.80 -13.75 -10.33
CA ASN A 191 13.98 -14.56 -11.26
C ASN A 191 12.45 -14.51 -11.00
N GLN A 192 11.89 -13.47 -10.40
CA GLN A 192 10.42 -13.34 -10.39
C GLN A 192 9.96 -12.78 -11.73
N VAL A 193 9.25 -13.62 -12.49
CA VAL A 193 8.60 -13.25 -13.74
C VAL A 193 7.55 -12.18 -13.46
N LEU A 194 7.55 -11.14 -14.28
CA LEU A 194 6.53 -10.10 -14.24
C LEU A 194 5.19 -10.69 -14.66
N CYS A 195 4.15 -10.51 -13.85
CA CYS A 195 2.78 -10.86 -14.23
C CYS A 195 2.22 -9.73 -15.09
N ALA A 196 1.95 -10.03 -16.37
CA ALA A 196 1.55 -9.03 -17.36
C ALA A 196 0.27 -8.29 -16.94
N ASP A 197 -0.77 -9.02 -16.51
CA ASP A 197 -2.02 -8.43 -16.04
C ASP A 197 -1.86 -7.52 -14.82
N ALA A 198 -1.00 -7.89 -13.88
CA ALA A 198 -0.74 -7.05 -12.71
C ALA A 198 -0.03 -5.74 -13.11
N TYR A 199 0.87 -5.80 -14.10
CA TYR A 199 1.56 -4.60 -14.60
C TYR A 199 0.65 -3.74 -15.48
N GLU A 200 -0.17 -4.35 -16.33
CA GLU A 200 -1.20 -3.64 -17.10
C GLU A 200 -2.17 -2.91 -16.18
N PHE A 201 -2.63 -3.58 -15.11
CA PHE A 201 -3.44 -2.94 -14.08
C PHE A 201 -2.74 -1.74 -13.46
N GLN A 202 -1.44 -1.87 -13.14
CA GLN A 202 -0.65 -0.80 -12.56
C GLN A 202 -0.66 0.44 -13.47
N LEU A 203 -0.33 0.25 -14.75
CA LEU A 203 -0.34 1.32 -15.75
C LEU A 203 -1.75 1.92 -15.90
N LYS A 204 -2.79 1.09 -15.89
CA LYS A 204 -4.18 1.55 -15.99
C LYS A 204 -4.57 2.40 -14.79
N ALA A 205 -4.20 2.01 -13.58
CA ALA A 205 -4.48 2.78 -12.37
C ALA A 205 -3.78 4.15 -12.40
N GLU A 206 -2.53 4.21 -12.88
CA GLU A 206 -1.80 5.48 -13.04
C GLU A 206 -2.45 6.38 -14.12
N GLN A 207 -2.90 5.80 -15.23
CA GLN A 207 -3.65 6.51 -16.26
C GLN A 207 -4.98 7.07 -15.71
N VAL A 208 -5.75 6.25 -14.98
CA VAL A 208 -7.04 6.66 -14.41
C VAL A 208 -6.86 7.77 -13.39
N LEU A 209 -5.82 7.70 -12.57
CA LEU A 209 -5.49 8.74 -11.60
C LEU A 209 -5.13 10.06 -12.30
N SER A 210 -4.23 10.02 -13.28
CA SER A 210 -3.78 11.23 -14.00
C SER A 210 -4.88 11.87 -14.86
N ALA A 211 -5.72 11.06 -15.52
CA ALA A 211 -6.83 11.56 -16.33
C ALA A 211 -8.07 11.93 -15.49
N ASN A 212 -8.09 11.56 -14.20
CA ASN A 212 -9.22 11.64 -13.28
C ASN A 212 -10.52 10.99 -13.81
N GLN A 213 -10.41 10.02 -14.73
CA GLN A 213 -11.55 9.35 -15.34
C GLN A 213 -11.15 7.96 -15.87
N ALA A 214 -12.14 7.09 -16.03
CA ALA A 214 -11.99 5.78 -16.65
C ALA A 214 -13.22 5.45 -17.49
N VAL A 215 -13.08 4.53 -18.45
CA VAL A 215 -14.23 3.94 -19.15
C VAL A 215 -14.42 2.52 -18.64
N VAL A 216 -15.62 2.20 -18.17
CA VAL A 216 -16.01 0.87 -17.70
C VAL A 216 -17.42 0.57 -18.20
N PHE A 217 -17.65 -0.63 -18.74
CA PHE A 217 -18.93 -1.04 -19.32
C PHE A 217 -19.50 -0.03 -20.33
N GLY A 218 -18.64 0.60 -21.12
CA GLY A 218 -19.01 1.61 -22.12
C GLY A 218 -19.33 3.00 -21.57
N HIS A 219 -19.20 3.24 -20.26
CA HIS A 219 -19.52 4.53 -19.63
C HIS A 219 -18.27 5.18 -19.04
N SER A 220 -18.17 6.51 -19.15
CA SER A 220 -17.14 7.29 -18.45
C SER A 220 -17.52 7.45 -16.97
N ILE A 221 -16.56 7.21 -16.09
CA ILE A 221 -16.70 7.28 -14.63
C ILE A 221 -15.53 8.05 -14.01
N ALA A 222 -15.74 8.61 -12.82
CA ALA A 222 -14.69 9.28 -12.07
C ALA A 222 -13.63 8.28 -11.56
N SER A 223 -12.41 8.76 -11.29
CA SER A 223 -11.32 7.92 -10.76
C SER A 223 -11.70 7.24 -9.44
N GLY A 224 -12.39 7.94 -8.54
CA GLY A 224 -12.89 7.40 -7.27
C GLY A 224 -13.80 6.19 -7.46
N ASP A 225 -14.80 6.29 -8.34
CA ASP A 225 -15.72 5.18 -8.67
C ASP A 225 -14.99 3.98 -9.26
N TRP A 226 -13.96 4.23 -10.08
CA TRP A 226 -13.10 3.18 -10.63
C TRP A 226 -12.36 2.44 -9.51
N PHE A 227 -11.70 3.17 -8.59
CA PHE A 227 -10.99 2.56 -7.46
C PHE A 227 -11.93 1.82 -6.50
N GLU A 228 -13.17 2.28 -6.31
CA GLU A 228 -14.19 1.55 -5.56
C GLU A 228 -14.59 0.24 -6.25
N LEU A 229 -14.77 0.27 -7.57
CA LEU A 229 -15.05 -0.92 -8.37
C LEU A 229 -13.93 -1.96 -8.25
N ILE A 230 -12.67 -1.55 -8.32
CA ILE A 230 -11.56 -2.51 -8.20
C ILE A 230 -11.56 -3.14 -6.81
N LEU A 231 -11.76 -2.35 -5.76
CA LEU A 231 -11.81 -2.89 -4.41
C LEU A 231 -12.97 -3.88 -4.25
N PHE A 232 -14.10 -3.62 -4.91
CA PHE A 232 -15.22 -4.55 -4.98
C PHE A 232 -14.86 -5.86 -5.70
N PHE A 233 -14.22 -5.80 -6.87
CA PHE A 233 -13.73 -6.98 -7.60
C PHE A 233 -12.71 -7.78 -6.77
N ILE A 234 -11.73 -7.12 -6.15
CA ILE A 234 -10.78 -7.77 -5.25
C ILE A 234 -11.51 -8.51 -4.12
N ASN A 235 -12.54 -7.90 -3.52
CA ASN A 235 -13.30 -8.55 -2.45
C ASN A 235 -14.14 -9.74 -2.96
N LEU A 236 -14.67 -9.68 -4.18
CA LEU A 236 -15.37 -10.78 -4.84
C LEU A 236 -14.41 -11.94 -5.16
N ILE A 237 -13.25 -11.66 -5.73
CA ILE A 237 -12.19 -12.65 -5.99
C ILE A 237 -11.76 -13.32 -4.68
N ARG A 238 -11.55 -12.55 -3.61
CA ARG A 238 -11.22 -13.12 -2.29
C ARG A 238 -12.33 -14.00 -1.72
N LYS A 239 -13.58 -13.81 -2.15
CA LYS A 239 -14.70 -14.65 -1.77
C LYS A 239 -14.70 -15.96 -2.54
N SER A 240 -14.36 -15.94 -3.84
CA SER A 240 -14.27 -17.16 -4.67
C SER A 240 -13.22 -18.15 -4.16
N THR A 241 -12.16 -17.68 -3.49
CA THR A 241 -11.12 -18.56 -2.92
C THR A 241 -11.55 -19.32 -1.66
N LEU A 242 -12.81 -19.16 -1.21
CA LEU A 242 -13.29 -19.75 0.03
C LEU A 242 -14.16 -20.96 -0.27
N LYS A 243 -13.81 -22.12 0.30
CA LYS A 243 -14.50 -23.41 0.05
C LYS A 243 -16.03 -23.40 0.23
N LYS A 244 -16.58 -22.49 1.05
CA LYS A 244 -18.03 -22.41 1.34
C LYS A 244 -18.79 -21.49 0.37
N ASP A 245 -18.08 -20.71 -0.42
CA ASP A 245 -18.62 -19.61 -1.21
C ASP A 245 -18.61 -20.03 -2.71
N LEU A 246 -19.12 -21.24 -3.00
CA LEU A 246 -19.10 -21.87 -4.34
C LEU A 246 -19.71 -20.98 -5.43
N ILE A 247 -20.72 -20.18 -5.08
CA ILE A 247 -21.36 -19.22 -5.99
C ILE A 247 -20.34 -18.26 -6.61
N TYR A 248 -19.39 -17.75 -5.83
CA TYR A 248 -18.37 -16.82 -6.33
C TYR A 248 -17.26 -17.54 -7.09
N LYS A 249 -16.97 -18.80 -6.71
CA LYS A 249 -16.05 -19.65 -7.48
C LYS A 249 -16.60 -19.90 -8.88
N ASN A 250 -17.85 -20.36 -8.98
CA ASN A 250 -18.50 -20.62 -10.25
C ASN A 250 -18.64 -19.34 -11.09
N LEU A 251 -18.90 -18.19 -10.46
CA LEU A 251 -18.92 -16.89 -11.16
C LEU A 251 -17.57 -16.60 -11.81
N VAL A 252 -16.46 -16.70 -11.07
CA VAL A 252 -15.09 -16.46 -11.60
C VAL A 252 -14.77 -17.43 -12.74
N GLU A 253 -15.16 -18.71 -12.61
CA GLU A 253 -15.00 -19.72 -13.67
C GLU A 253 -15.87 -19.41 -14.90
N THR A 254 -17.12 -18.96 -14.71
CA THR A 254 -18.04 -18.64 -15.82
C THR A 254 -17.62 -17.39 -16.59
N LEU A 255 -17.00 -16.45 -15.89
CA LEU A 255 -16.41 -15.23 -16.46
C LEU A 255 -15.07 -15.51 -17.16
N ASP A 256 -14.58 -16.76 -17.13
CA ASP A 256 -13.30 -17.19 -17.69
C ASP A 256 -12.10 -16.35 -17.19
N VAL A 257 -12.13 -15.99 -15.90
CA VAL A 257 -11.08 -15.19 -15.28
C VAL A 257 -9.96 -16.12 -14.83
N GLY A 258 -8.91 -16.19 -15.64
CA GLY A 258 -7.67 -16.93 -15.37
C GLY A 258 -6.43 -16.09 -15.59
N ILE A 259 -5.31 -16.47 -14.96
CA ILE A 259 -3.99 -15.90 -15.23
C ILE A 259 -3.04 -17.06 -15.51
N ASP A 260 -2.41 -17.05 -16.69
CA ASP A 260 -1.49 -18.10 -17.10
C ASP A 260 -0.34 -18.27 -16.08
N GLY A 261 -0.16 -19.51 -15.60
CA GLY A 261 0.88 -19.85 -14.64
C GLY A 261 0.67 -19.30 -13.22
N PHE A 262 -0.49 -18.70 -12.91
CA PHE A 262 -0.81 -18.17 -11.58
C PHE A 262 -2.13 -18.72 -11.05
N GLU A 263 -2.07 -19.59 -10.04
CA GLU A 263 -3.27 -20.13 -9.40
C GLU A 263 -3.87 -19.15 -8.38
N LEU A 264 -5.19 -18.94 -8.46
CA LEU A 264 -5.91 -18.17 -7.47
C LEU A 264 -5.94 -18.89 -6.12
N SER A 265 -5.40 -18.26 -5.08
CA SER A 265 -5.31 -18.85 -3.74
C SER A 265 -5.83 -17.93 -2.65
N LYS A 266 -6.22 -18.53 -1.51
CA LYS A 266 -6.69 -17.79 -0.34
C LYS A 266 -5.54 -17.00 0.29
N THR A 267 -5.75 -15.71 0.52
CA THR A 267 -4.80 -14.86 1.28
C THR A 267 -4.51 -15.43 2.67
N ARG A 268 -3.25 -15.43 3.09
CA ARG A 268 -2.76 -16.01 4.36
C ARG A 268 -3.29 -15.29 5.59
N THR A 269 -3.52 -13.99 5.53
CA THR A 269 -3.82 -13.19 6.74
C THR A 269 -5.25 -12.66 6.80
N GLY A 270 -5.99 -12.72 5.69
CA GLY A 270 -7.30 -12.10 5.59
C GLY A 270 -7.32 -10.60 5.93
N LEU A 271 -6.18 -9.91 5.85
CA LEU A 271 -6.10 -8.46 6.10
C LEU A 271 -6.73 -7.67 4.94
N LYS A 272 -6.82 -6.34 5.09
CA LYS A 272 -7.16 -5.45 3.97
C LYS A 272 -6.11 -5.55 2.88
N PHE A 273 -6.49 -5.25 1.64
CA PHE A 273 -5.63 -5.33 0.46
C PHE A 273 -4.26 -4.65 0.68
N ASP A 274 -4.27 -3.44 1.24
CA ASP A 274 -3.06 -2.62 1.47
C ASP A 274 -2.06 -3.25 2.46
N TYR A 275 -2.49 -4.23 3.25
CA TYR A 275 -1.67 -4.92 4.25
C TYR A 275 -1.21 -6.30 3.78
N LEU A 276 -1.59 -6.72 2.58
CA LEU A 276 -1.20 -8.01 2.02
C LEU A 276 0.25 -7.98 1.54
N SER A 277 0.86 -9.17 1.46
CA SER A 277 2.20 -9.31 0.89
C SER A 277 2.23 -8.90 -0.58
N HIS A 278 3.42 -8.58 -1.11
CA HIS A 278 3.58 -8.23 -2.52
C HIS A 278 2.97 -9.29 -3.46
N GLY A 279 3.26 -10.58 -3.24
CA GLY A 279 2.72 -11.65 -4.08
C GLY A 279 1.20 -11.79 -4.01
N GLU A 280 0.60 -11.63 -2.82
CA GLU A 280 -0.86 -11.62 -2.69
C GLU A 280 -1.50 -10.42 -3.39
N ARG A 281 -0.85 -9.25 -3.35
CA ARG A 281 -1.34 -8.07 -4.08
C ARG A 281 -1.27 -8.28 -5.59
N VAL A 282 -0.12 -8.74 -6.12
CA VAL A 282 0.07 -9.07 -7.54
C VAL A 282 -1.01 -10.03 -8.04
N MET A 283 -1.26 -11.12 -7.32
CA MET A 283 -2.33 -12.06 -7.68
C MET A 283 -3.69 -11.38 -7.74
N LEU A 284 -4.09 -10.65 -6.69
CA LEU A 284 -5.44 -10.08 -6.62
C LEU A 284 -5.66 -8.98 -7.67
N ILE A 285 -4.66 -8.15 -7.97
CA ILE A 285 -4.80 -7.11 -9.01
C ILE A 285 -4.77 -7.71 -10.42
N ALA A 286 -4.02 -8.78 -10.67
CA ALA A 286 -4.04 -9.48 -11.94
C ALA A 286 -5.45 -10.03 -12.25
N TYR A 287 -6.06 -10.71 -11.28
CA TYR A 287 -7.43 -11.19 -11.42
C TYR A 287 -8.44 -10.05 -11.53
N ALA A 288 -8.26 -8.95 -10.79
CA ALA A 288 -9.14 -7.79 -10.92
C ALA A 288 -9.01 -7.11 -12.29
N ASN A 289 -7.82 -7.11 -12.90
CA ASN A 289 -7.58 -6.64 -14.26
C ASN A 289 -8.37 -7.46 -15.29
N GLN A 290 -8.35 -8.78 -15.15
CA GLN A 290 -9.14 -9.66 -16.00
C GLN A 290 -10.64 -9.39 -15.84
N MET A 291 -11.14 -9.17 -14.62
CA MET A 291 -12.53 -8.79 -14.40
C MET A 291 -12.94 -7.46 -15.04
N LEU A 292 -12.01 -6.50 -15.16
CA LEU A 292 -12.25 -5.22 -15.83
C LEU A 292 -12.41 -5.35 -17.35
N LYS A 293 -11.79 -6.37 -17.96
CA LYS A 293 -11.84 -6.60 -19.41
C LYS A 293 -13.18 -7.19 -19.87
N ILE A 294 -13.99 -7.68 -18.93
CA ILE A 294 -15.26 -8.34 -19.21
C ILE A 294 -16.30 -7.29 -19.61
N THR A 295 -17.03 -7.57 -20.69
CA THR A 295 -18.08 -6.70 -21.19
C THR A 295 -19.30 -6.70 -20.27
N PHE A 296 -20.16 -5.69 -20.44
CA PHE A 296 -21.42 -5.60 -19.71
C PHE A 296 -22.30 -6.85 -19.93
N ASP A 297 -22.43 -7.30 -21.18
CA ASP A 297 -23.27 -8.43 -21.56
C ASP A 297 -22.74 -9.76 -21.01
N ASP A 298 -21.43 -9.97 -21.04
CA ASP A 298 -20.80 -11.17 -20.49
C ASP A 298 -20.97 -11.25 -18.96
N TRP A 299 -20.89 -10.10 -18.28
CA TRP A 299 -21.21 -10.02 -16.85
C TRP A 299 -22.65 -10.43 -16.56
N LEU A 300 -23.63 -9.93 -17.32
CA LEU A 300 -25.03 -10.32 -17.15
C LEU A 300 -25.27 -11.78 -17.47
N LEU A 301 -24.67 -12.30 -18.55
CA LEU A 301 -24.76 -13.69 -18.95
C LEU A 301 -24.22 -14.61 -17.83
N ALA A 302 -23.04 -14.29 -17.29
CA ALA A 302 -22.44 -15.06 -16.21
C ALA A 302 -23.28 -15.00 -14.93
N CYS A 303 -23.85 -13.83 -14.60
CA CYS A 303 -24.75 -13.70 -13.45
C CYS A 303 -26.01 -14.57 -13.61
N ARG A 304 -26.63 -14.58 -14.81
CA ARG A 304 -27.82 -15.40 -15.10
C ARG A 304 -27.50 -16.89 -15.03
N LYS A 305 -26.40 -17.34 -15.65
CA LYS A 305 -25.94 -18.74 -15.59
C LYS A 305 -25.74 -19.24 -14.15
N ASN A 306 -25.29 -18.36 -13.25
CA ASN A 306 -25.05 -18.67 -11.85
C ASN A 306 -26.24 -18.35 -10.91
N ASN A 307 -27.40 -17.98 -11.46
CA ASN A 307 -28.59 -17.59 -10.69
C ASN A 307 -28.29 -16.50 -9.63
N LEU A 308 -27.46 -15.51 -9.98
CA LEU A 308 -27.10 -14.42 -9.08
C LEU A 308 -28.24 -13.41 -8.97
N THR A 309 -28.38 -12.85 -7.77
CA THR A 309 -29.37 -11.82 -7.44
C THR A 309 -28.65 -10.58 -6.92
N GLN A 310 -29.38 -9.49 -6.75
CA GLN A 310 -28.88 -8.29 -6.08
C GLN A 310 -28.31 -8.58 -4.66
N ASN A 311 -28.76 -9.63 -3.98
CA ASN A 311 -28.22 -10.01 -2.68
C ASN A 311 -26.86 -10.71 -2.77
N SER A 312 -26.55 -11.34 -3.90
CA SER A 312 -25.26 -12.03 -4.11
C SER A 312 -24.08 -11.05 -4.06
N PHE A 313 -24.31 -9.78 -4.38
CA PHE A 313 -23.28 -8.73 -4.41
C PHE A 313 -23.23 -7.88 -3.14
N ARG A 314 -24.07 -8.16 -2.14
CA ARG A 314 -24.02 -7.50 -0.84
C ARG A 314 -22.88 -8.08 0.02
N LEU A 315 -21.65 -7.71 -0.33
CA LEU A 315 -20.44 -8.22 0.31
C LEU A 315 -20.23 -7.61 1.71
N GLY A 316 -20.25 -8.44 2.75
CA GLY A 316 -19.90 -8.04 4.12
C GLY A 316 -21.06 -7.50 4.96
N LYS A 317 -20.75 -6.87 6.09
CA LYS A 317 -21.76 -6.38 7.06
C LYS A 317 -22.44 -5.07 6.66
N ARG A 318 -21.73 -4.23 5.90
CA ARG A 318 -22.19 -2.94 5.38
C ARG A 318 -21.86 -2.91 3.89
N PRO A 319 -22.70 -3.55 3.06
CA PRO A 319 -22.40 -3.67 1.65
C PRO A 319 -22.52 -2.30 0.97
N ILE A 320 -21.53 -1.96 0.17
CA ILE A 320 -21.53 -0.80 -0.73
C ILE A 320 -21.43 -1.39 -2.13
N ILE A 321 -22.36 -1.00 -3.00
CA ILE A 321 -22.29 -1.36 -4.42
C ILE A 321 -21.66 -0.16 -5.13
N PRO A 322 -20.50 -0.33 -5.79
CA PRO A 322 -19.86 0.76 -6.51
C PRO A 322 -20.78 1.34 -7.58
N GLN A 323 -20.75 2.66 -7.77
CA GLN A 323 -21.55 3.33 -8.81
C GLN A 323 -21.31 2.73 -10.19
N ALA A 324 -20.04 2.46 -10.52
CA ALA A 324 -19.64 1.82 -11.78
C ALA A 324 -20.22 0.41 -12.00
N PHE A 325 -20.60 -0.31 -10.93
CA PHE A 325 -21.21 -1.65 -11.03
C PHE A 325 -22.75 -1.61 -10.98
N LEU A 326 -23.36 -0.45 -10.69
CA LEU A 326 -24.82 -0.34 -10.59
C LEU A 326 -25.57 -0.73 -11.87
N PRO A 327 -25.09 -0.45 -13.10
CA PRO A 327 -25.78 -0.88 -14.31
C PRO A 327 -26.02 -2.39 -14.32
N ILE A 328 -25.00 -3.19 -14.01
CA ILE A 328 -25.14 -4.66 -13.91
C ILE A 328 -26.04 -5.02 -12.74
N TYR A 329 -25.83 -4.41 -11.58
CA TYR A 329 -26.59 -4.71 -10.36
C TYR A 329 -28.11 -4.56 -10.54
N LYS A 330 -28.55 -3.50 -11.25
CA LYS A 330 -29.96 -3.19 -11.45
C LYS A 330 -30.70 -4.19 -12.33
N GLU A 331 -30.01 -4.80 -13.29
CA GLU A 331 -30.54 -5.84 -14.18
C GLU A 331 -30.74 -7.20 -13.48
N LEU A 332 -30.22 -7.37 -12.27
CA LEU A 332 -30.33 -8.62 -11.53
C LEU A 332 -31.65 -8.72 -10.75
N PRO A 333 -32.20 -9.93 -10.58
CA PRO A 333 -33.39 -10.13 -9.76
C PRO A 333 -33.21 -9.61 -8.33
N SER A 334 -34.21 -8.86 -7.85
CA SER A 334 -34.28 -8.42 -6.46
C SER A 334 -35.13 -9.39 -5.66
N VAL A 335 -34.48 -10.16 -4.78
CA VAL A 335 -35.18 -11.08 -3.88
C VAL A 335 -35.26 -10.43 -2.50
N VAL A 336 -36.46 -10.05 -2.05
CA VAL A 336 -36.66 -9.53 -0.69
C VAL A 336 -36.52 -10.70 0.29
N LYS A 337 -35.39 -10.78 1.01
CA LYS A 337 -35.34 -11.66 2.19
C LYS A 337 -36.16 -11.03 3.31
N ARG A 338 -37.12 -11.79 3.86
CA ARG A 338 -37.73 -11.46 5.17
C ARG A 338 -36.60 -11.25 6.18
N GLN A 339 -36.56 -10.08 6.80
CA GLN A 339 -35.66 -9.82 7.93
C GLN A 339 -36.01 -10.82 9.03
N ILE A 340 -35.14 -11.80 9.25
CA ILE A 340 -35.16 -12.57 10.49
C ILE A 340 -34.73 -11.59 11.59
N LYS A 341 -35.65 -11.24 12.50
CA LYS A 341 -35.34 -10.42 13.68
C LYS A 341 -34.11 -11.02 14.35
N GLY A 342 -33.02 -10.25 14.40
CA GLY A 342 -31.79 -10.69 15.02
C GLY A 342 -32.05 -11.01 16.49
N SER A 343 -31.77 -12.23 16.92
CA SER A 343 -31.72 -12.53 18.36
C SER A 343 -30.61 -11.69 18.97
N ARG A 344 -30.82 -11.19 20.20
CA ARG A 344 -29.76 -10.59 21.00
C ARG A 344 -28.58 -11.57 21.04
N VAL A 345 -27.42 -11.11 20.59
CA VAL A 345 -26.21 -11.90 20.52
C VAL A 345 -25.65 -11.98 21.94
N SER A 346 -25.85 -13.10 22.62
CA SER A 346 -24.95 -13.49 23.72
C SER A 346 -23.54 -13.62 23.15
N ALA A 347 -22.50 -13.39 23.97
CA ALA A 347 -21.11 -13.47 23.54
C ALA A 347 -20.75 -14.88 23.05
N LYS A 348 -21.04 -15.17 21.78
CA LYS A 348 -20.67 -16.43 21.14
C LYS A 348 -19.19 -16.39 20.79
N PRO A 349 -18.47 -17.52 20.99
CA PRO A 349 -17.07 -17.60 20.61
C PRO A 349 -16.88 -17.30 19.12
N LYS A 350 -15.70 -16.77 18.77
CA LYS A 350 -15.33 -16.52 17.37
C LYS A 350 -15.36 -17.83 16.59
N SER A 351 -15.84 -17.79 15.35
CA SER A 351 -15.81 -18.96 14.46
C SER A 351 -14.38 -19.53 14.31
N ALA A 352 -14.25 -20.84 14.14
CA ALA A 352 -12.95 -21.50 13.94
C ALA A 352 -12.10 -20.84 12.83
N ARG A 353 -12.75 -20.37 11.75
CA ARG A 353 -12.10 -19.61 10.68
C ARG A 353 -11.45 -18.32 11.19
N ALA A 354 -12.18 -17.54 11.99
CA ALA A 354 -11.68 -16.29 12.55
C ALA A 354 -10.53 -16.53 13.53
N VAL A 355 -10.60 -17.64 14.29
CA VAL A 355 -9.51 -18.09 15.16
C VAL A 355 -8.27 -18.46 14.35
N ASN A 356 -8.40 -19.31 13.32
CA ASN A 356 -7.28 -19.72 12.47
C ASN A 356 -6.64 -18.51 11.74
N THR A 357 -7.45 -17.56 11.25
CA THR A 357 -6.92 -16.34 10.62
C THR A 357 -6.15 -15.47 11.62
N SER A 358 -6.64 -15.39 12.87
CA SER A 358 -5.93 -14.69 13.95
C SER A 358 -4.63 -15.41 14.32
N TRP A 359 -4.62 -16.73 14.28
CA TRP A 359 -3.44 -17.55 14.51
C TRP A 359 -2.40 -17.38 13.40
N GLU A 360 -2.79 -17.39 12.13
CA GLU A 360 -1.90 -17.10 10.99
C GLU A 360 -1.20 -15.74 11.14
N ARG A 361 -1.93 -14.71 11.58
CA ARG A 361 -1.37 -13.38 11.88
C ARG A 361 -0.38 -13.40 13.04
N MET A 362 -0.67 -14.17 14.09
CA MET A 362 0.22 -14.32 15.24
C MET A 362 1.51 -15.06 14.88
N GLN A 363 1.41 -16.15 14.12
CA GLN A 363 2.56 -16.92 13.63
C GLN A 363 3.49 -16.04 12.79
N LEU A 364 2.95 -15.26 11.85
CA LEU A 364 3.72 -14.28 11.09
C LEU A 364 4.47 -13.32 12.00
N ARG A 365 3.79 -12.77 13.01
CA ARG A 365 4.42 -11.87 13.98
C ARG A 365 5.57 -12.55 14.72
N ILE A 366 5.40 -13.81 15.14
CA ILE A 366 6.45 -14.60 15.79
C ILE A 366 7.64 -14.84 14.85
N GLU A 367 7.40 -15.23 13.60
CA GLU A 367 8.44 -15.45 12.57
C GLU A 367 9.30 -14.19 12.40
N LYS A 368 8.68 -13.02 12.27
CA LYS A 368 9.42 -11.75 12.15
C LYS A 368 10.16 -11.38 13.43
N LEU A 369 9.56 -11.57 14.60
CA LEU A 369 10.24 -11.31 15.88
C LEU A 369 11.53 -12.14 16.01
N LYS A 370 11.50 -13.40 15.59
CA LYS A 370 12.69 -14.26 15.52
C LYS A 370 13.77 -13.68 14.61
N ILE A 371 13.40 -13.14 13.44
CA ILE A 371 14.36 -12.47 12.53
C ILE A 371 14.97 -11.23 13.21
N TYR A 372 14.16 -10.39 13.87
CA TYR A 372 14.68 -9.25 14.64
C TYR A 372 15.66 -9.67 15.74
N ASP A 373 15.39 -10.77 16.43
CA ASP A 373 16.25 -11.22 17.51
C ASP A 373 17.55 -11.86 16.99
N LYS A 374 17.53 -12.50 15.81
CA LYS A 374 18.74 -12.95 15.10
C LYS A 374 19.60 -11.79 14.57
N ALA A 375 18.98 -10.72 14.09
CA ALA A 375 19.67 -9.56 13.52
C ALA A 375 20.26 -8.60 14.56
N LYS A 376 19.93 -8.76 15.85
CA LYS A 376 20.58 -7.96 16.91
C LYS A 376 22.07 -8.26 16.90
N PRO A 377 22.94 -7.25 16.77
CA PRO A 377 24.37 -7.47 16.90
C PRO A 377 24.62 -8.10 18.28
N ASN A 378 25.37 -9.20 18.29
CA ASN A 378 25.65 -9.98 19.48
C ASN A 378 26.27 -9.05 20.53
N LYS A 379 25.50 -8.62 21.54
CA LYS A 379 25.95 -7.62 22.52
C LYS A 379 27.21 -8.08 23.27
N ARG A 380 27.49 -9.39 23.30
CA ARG A 380 28.72 -9.97 23.87
C ARG A 380 29.97 -9.67 23.05
N ALA A 381 29.89 -9.59 21.72
CA ALA A 381 31.05 -9.32 20.86
C ALA A 381 31.55 -7.86 20.96
N ARG A 382 30.68 -6.91 21.33
CA ARG A 382 31.05 -5.50 21.55
C ARG A 382 31.75 -5.22 22.89
N ARG A 383 31.68 -6.15 23.86
CA ARG A 383 32.44 -6.02 25.12
C ARG A 383 33.87 -6.53 24.98
N ALA A 384 34.13 -7.46 24.05
CA ALA A 384 35.47 -8.01 23.80
C ALA A 384 36.36 -7.14 22.89
N THR A 385 35.82 -6.05 22.32
CA THR A 385 36.55 -5.10 21.47
C THR A 385 36.75 -3.73 22.14
N LYS A 386 36.47 -3.66 23.45
CA LYS A 386 36.69 -2.49 24.32
C LYS A 386 37.52 -2.81 25.57
N SER A 387 38.30 -3.90 25.52
CA SER A 387 39.31 -4.24 26.52
C SER A 387 40.69 -4.00 25.95
#